data_AF-A0A933FNG2-F1
#
_entry.id   AF-A0A933FNG2-F1
#
_cell.length_a   1.000
_cell.length_b   1.000
_cell.length_c   1.000
_cell.angle_alpha   90.00
_cell.angle_beta   90.00
_cell.angle_gamma   90.00
#
_symmetry.space_group_name_H-M   'P 1'
#
loop_
_entity.id
_entity.type
_entity.pdbx_description
1 polymer ?
#
loop_
_entity_poly.entity_id
_entity_poly.type
_entity_poly.pdbx_seq_one_letter_code
_entity_poly.pdbx_strand_id
1 'polypeptide(L)'
;MLSKTSAFIPLEDAFIGARFLAGLPSFLRRGVKLDEAKLTVLHRLENRQTEFLAIARKAIYPFPESPYRQLLKLIGCELEDLEKLVRQNGVEDTLRILYRHGVYLTVDEFKGRRPVVRGSACIPVDPNCLRNPVSAARVPSRSGGSRSAGTPVLFDFAFIRDCAVDTCLALHTGAQDG
;
A
#
# COMPACT_ATOMS: atom_id res chain seq x y z
N MET A 1 1.11 45.03 -9.01
CA MET A 1 -0.28 45.00 -8.48
C MET A 1 -0.72 43.54 -8.45
N LEU A 2 -0.86 42.98 -7.25
CA LEU A 2 -0.99 41.55 -6.98
C LEU A 2 -2.34 40.98 -7.45
N SER A 3 -2.32 40.04 -8.40
CA SER A 3 -3.49 39.22 -8.71
C SER A 3 -3.60 38.10 -7.66
N LYS A 4 -4.50 38.27 -6.70
CA LYS A 4 -4.93 37.19 -5.80
C LYS A 4 -5.76 36.21 -6.62
N THR A 5 -5.16 35.11 -7.02
CA THR A 5 -5.90 33.94 -7.53
C THR A 5 -6.63 33.33 -6.32
N SER A 6 -7.92 33.63 -6.20
CA SER A 6 -8.79 32.96 -5.23
C SER A 6 -8.92 31.51 -5.65
N ALA A 7 -8.12 30.63 -5.07
CA ALA A 7 -8.31 29.20 -5.20
C ALA A 7 -9.63 28.85 -4.53
N PHE A 8 -10.68 28.61 -5.33
CA PHE A 8 -11.89 27.96 -4.85
C PHE A 8 -11.49 26.56 -4.41
N ILE A 9 -11.41 26.35 -3.09
CA ILE A 9 -11.26 25.02 -2.53
C ILE A 9 -12.63 24.32 -2.73
N PRO A 10 -12.70 23.23 -3.50
CA PRO A 10 -13.92 22.44 -3.60
C PRO A 10 -14.45 22.09 -2.21
N LEU A 11 -15.77 22.14 -2.00
CA LEU A 11 -16.40 21.82 -0.70
C LEU A 11 -15.97 20.45 -0.16
N GLU A 12 -15.71 19.48 -1.05
CA GLU A 12 -15.15 18.18 -0.73
C GLU A 12 -13.74 18.27 -0.13
N ASP A 13 -12.84 19.04 -0.74
CA ASP A 13 -11.48 19.27 -0.25
C ASP A 13 -11.48 20.01 1.10
N ALA A 14 -12.38 20.99 1.27
CA ALA A 14 -12.55 21.71 2.54
C ALA A 14 -13.04 20.78 3.66
N PHE A 15 -13.99 19.88 3.35
CA PHE A 15 -14.50 18.90 4.30
C PHE A 15 -13.46 17.84 4.68
N ILE A 16 -12.70 17.36 3.70
CA ILE A 16 -11.56 16.46 3.90
C ILE A 16 -10.52 17.12 4.81
N GLY A 17 -10.14 18.37 4.52
CA GLY A 17 -9.19 19.15 5.30
C GLY A 17 -9.66 19.40 6.73
N ALA A 18 -10.92 19.78 6.93
CA ALA A 18 -11.49 20.00 8.26
C ALA A 18 -11.50 18.72 9.11
N ARG A 19 -11.88 17.57 8.53
CA ARG A 19 -11.87 16.27 9.22
C ARG A 19 -10.46 15.82 9.56
N PHE A 20 -9.49 16.09 8.69
CA PHE A 20 -8.07 15.86 8.96
C PHE A 20 -7.58 16.76 10.11
N LEU A 21 -7.83 18.07 10.07
CA LEU A 21 -7.41 18.98 11.15
C LEU A 21 -8.07 18.65 12.50
N ALA A 22 -9.31 18.17 12.50
CA ALA A 22 -10.01 17.78 13.73
C ALA A 22 -9.34 16.58 14.45
N GLY A 23 -8.68 15.68 13.72
CA GLY A 23 -7.96 14.54 14.31
C GLY A 23 -6.57 14.89 14.85
N LEU A 24 -6.01 16.04 14.45
CA LEU A 24 -4.63 16.43 14.73
C LEU A 24 -4.32 16.57 16.24
N PRO A 25 -5.15 17.21 17.09
CA PRO A 25 -4.83 17.34 18.51
C PRO A 25 -4.79 16.00 19.24
N SER A 26 -5.67 15.06 18.88
CA SER A 26 -5.67 13.69 19.42
C SER A 26 -4.40 12.94 19.01
N PHE A 27 -4.01 13.06 17.74
CA PHE A 27 -2.84 12.40 17.18
C PHE A 27 -1.55 12.88 17.85
N LEU A 28 -1.35 14.20 17.95
CA LEU A 28 -0.13 14.78 18.54
C LEU A 28 0.00 14.47 20.05
N ARG A 29 -1.11 14.30 20.77
CA ARG A 29 -1.10 13.93 22.19
C ARG A 29 -0.72 12.48 22.46
N ARG A 30 -0.81 11.60 21.44
CA ARG A 30 -0.50 10.16 21.57
C ARG A 30 0.68 9.80 20.68
N GLY A 31 1.88 10.19 21.12
CA GLY A 31 3.12 9.71 20.52
C GLY A 31 3.24 8.19 20.67
N VAL A 32 3.76 7.52 19.63
CA VAL A 32 4.04 6.09 19.67
C VAL A 32 5.18 5.84 20.65
N LYS A 33 4.93 5.00 21.67
CA LYS A 33 5.97 4.57 22.62
C LYS A 33 6.76 3.40 22.05
N LEU A 34 8.02 3.26 22.45
CA LEU A 34 8.90 2.19 21.96
C LEU A 34 8.32 0.79 22.20
N ASP A 35 7.81 0.52 23.41
CA ASP A 35 7.23 -0.79 23.74
C ASP A 35 5.94 -1.06 22.94
N GLU A 36 5.13 -0.02 22.73
CA GLU A 36 3.93 -0.09 21.88
C GLU A 36 4.32 -0.39 20.42
N ALA A 37 5.38 0.24 19.90
CA ALA A 37 5.89 -0.01 18.56
C ALA A 37 6.37 -1.45 18.41
N LYS A 38 7.15 -1.97 19.38
CA LYS A 38 7.62 -3.36 19.40
C LYS A 38 6.45 -4.35 19.39
N LEU A 39 5.49 -4.17 20.30
CA LEU A 39 4.31 -5.04 20.37
C LEU A 39 3.48 -4.97 19.08
N THR A 40 3.34 -3.79 18.49
CA THR A 40 2.62 -3.62 17.22
C THR A 40 3.28 -4.41 16.09
N VAL A 41 4.61 -4.32 15.95
CA VAL A 41 5.34 -5.07 14.91
C VAL A 41 5.28 -6.57 15.16
N LEU A 42 5.47 -7.03 16.41
CA LEU A 42 5.34 -8.45 16.75
C LEU A 42 3.95 -8.99 16.40
N HIS A 43 2.90 -8.26 16.78
CA HIS A 43 1.53 -8.63 16.43
C HIS A 43 1.30 -8.71 14.91
N ARG A 44 1.85 -7.76 14.13
CA ARG A 44 1.78 -7.79 12.66
C ARG A 44 2.51 -8.99 12.08
N LEU A 45 3.65 -9.37 12.63
CA LEU A 45 4.42 -10.53 12.20
C LEU A 45 3.68 -11.83 12.52
N GLU A 46 3.10 -11.95 13.72
CA GLU A 46 2.28 -13.10 14.13
C GLU A 46 1.06 -13.28 13.23
N ASN A 47 0.40 -12.17 12.85
CA ASN A 47 -0.83 -12.21 12.03
C ASN A 47 -0.58 -12.05 10.53
N ARG A 48 0.69 -12.07 10.10
CA ARG A 48 1.09 -11.74 8.72
C ARG A 48 0.37 -12.56 7.66
N GLN A 49 0.21 -13.86 7.89
CA GLN A 49 -0.48 -14.76 6.96
C GLN A 49 -1.95 -14.36 6.80
N THR A 50 -2.64 -14.14 7.92
CA THR A 50 -4.06 -13.75 7.94
C THR A 50 -4.26 -12.39 7.28
N GLU A 51 -3.43 -11.40 7.59
CA GLU A 51 -3.51 -10.06 7.01
C GLU A 51 -3.21 -10.06 5.50
N PHE A 52 -2.20 -10.83 5.06
CA PHE A 52 -1.91 -11.00 3.64
C PHE A 52 -3.11 -11.56 2.86
N LEU A 53 -3.73 -12.64 3.37
CA LEU A 53 -4.90 -13.24 2.74
C LEU A 53 -6.13 -12.33 2.81
N ALA A 54 -6.30 -11.57 3.88
CA ALA A 54 -7.37 -10.58 4.00
C ALA A 54 -7.25 -9.49 2.93
N ILE A 55 -6.04 -8.98 2.68
CA ILE A 55 -5.77 -8.02 1.61
C ILE A 55 -6.05 -8.66 0.24
N ALA A 56 -5.54 -9.86 -0.03
CA ALA A 56 -5.77 -10.53 -1.31
C ALA A 56 -7.27 -10.73 -1.59
N ARG A 57 -8.02 -11.23 -0.60
CA ARG A 57 -9.48 -11.45 -0.70
C ARG A 57 -10.26 -10.17 -0.96
N LYS A 58 -9.86 -9.05 -0.33
CA LYS A 58 -10.62 -7.81 -0.38
C LYS A 58 -10.19 -6.86 -1.50
N ALA A 59 -8.93 -6.90 -1.94
CA ALA A 59 -8.34 -5.90 -2.83
C ALA A 59 -7.83 -6.45 -4.17
N ILE A 60 -7.63 -7.77 -4.30
CA ILE A 60 -7.12 -8.38 -5.54
C ILE A 60 -8.21 -9.20 -6.23
N TYR A 61 -8.72 -10.25 -5.57
CA TYR A 61 -9.63 -11.20 -6.21
C TYR A 61 -10.96 -10.63 -6.74
N PRO A 62 -11.61 -9.66 -6.06
CA PRO A 62 -12.84 -9.04 -6.56
C PRO A 62 -12.64 -8.10 -7.75
N PHE A 63 -11.40 -7.71 -8.07
CA PHE A 63 -11.09 -6.67 -9.05
C PHE A 63 -10.39 -7.28 -10.27
N PRO A 64 -11.13 -7.67 -11.33
CA PRO A 64 -10.55 -8.28 -12.52
C PRO A 64 -9.57 -7.36 -13.27
N GLU A 65 -9.76 -6.05 -13.15
CA GLU A 65 -8.88 -5.02 -13.72
C GLU A 65 -7.52 -4.91 -13.01
N SER A 66 -7.39 -5.50 -11.80
CA SER A 66 -6.11 -5.51 -11.09
C SER A 66 -5.08 -6.32 -11.87
N PRO A 67 -3.89 -5.75 -12.19
CA PRO A 67 -2.82 -6.51 -12.86
C PRO A 67 -2.42 -7.76 -12.09
N TYR A 68 -2.46 -7.73 -10.75
CA TYR A 68 -2.19 -8.91 -9.92
C TYR A 68 -3.26 -9.99 -10.09
N ARG A 69 -4.55 -9.63 -10.21
CA ARG A 69 -5.62 -10.61 -10.48
C ARG A 69 -5.44 -11.27 -11.83
N GLN A 70 -5.07 -10.50 -12.85
CA GLN A 70 -4.80 -11.04 -14.19
C GLN A 70 -3.60 -11.99 -14.18
N LEU A 71 -2.51 -11.63 -13.51
CA LEU A 71 -1.33 -12.49 -13.36
C LEU A 71 -1.62 -13.78 -12.60
N LEU A 72 -2.39 -13.72 -11.52
CA LEU A 72 -2.83 -14.91 -10.77
C LEU A 72 -3.71 -15.81 -11.64
N LYS A 73 -4.61 -15.23 -12.45
CA LYS A 73 -5.45 -15.97 -13.40
C LYS A 73 -4.63 -16.69 -14.46
N LEU A 74 -3.58 -16.06 -14.99
CA LEU A 74 -2.71 -16.66 -16.01
C LEU A 74 -2.03 -17.94 -15.53
N ILE A 75 -1.74 -18.03 -14.23
CA ILE A 75 -1.14 -19.23 -13.62
C ILE A 75 -2.18 -20.18 -13.03
N GLY A 76 -3.47 -19.88 -13.21
CA GLY A 76 -4.59 -20.67 -12.67
C GLY A 76 -4.69 -20.68 -11.15
N CYS A 77 -4.16 -19.65 -10.47
CA CYS A 77 -4.20 -19.56 -9.01
C CYS A 77 -5.48 -18.85 -8.54
N GLU A 78 -6.48 -19.64 -8.13
CA GLU A 78 -7.68 -19.11 -7.50
C GLU A 78 -7.43 -18.83 -6.01
N LEU A 79 -8.40 -18.19 -5.35
CA LEU A 79 -8.23 -17.72 -3.97
C LEU A 79 -7.98 -18.88 -3.01
N GLU A 80 -8.70 -19.98 -3.19
CA GLU A 80 -8.56 -21.21 -2.40
C GLU A 80 -7.16 -21.81 -2.56
N ASP A 81 -6.54 -21.68 -3.74
CA ASP A 81 -5.19 -22.17 -3.98
C ASP A 81 -4.16 -21.28 -3.26
N LEU A 82 -4.34 -19.96 -3.31
CA LEU A 82 -3.49 -19.03 -2.57
C LEU A 82 -3.58 -19.27 -1.05
N GLU A 83 -4.79 -19.47 -0.52
CA GLU A 83 -5.01 -19.79 0.89
C GLU A 83 -4.29 -21.09 1.30
N LYS A 84 -4.39 -22.14 0.47
CA LYS A 84 -3.68 -23.41 0.70
C LYS A 84 -2.17 -23.21 0.69
N LEU A 85 -1.63 -22.49 -0.29
CA LEU A 85 -0.19 -22.23 -0.40
C LEU A 85 0.35 -21.48 0.82
N VAL A 86 -0.35 -20.43 1.27
CA VAL A 86 0.05 -19.65 2.45
C VAL A 86 -0.01 -20.50 3.72
N ARG A 87 -1.06 -21.32 3.88
CA ARG A 87 -1.19 -22.19 5.05
C ARG A 87 -0.12 -23.28 5.11
N GLN A 88 0.31 -23.79 3.96
CA GLN A 88 1.29 -24.87 3.87
C GLN A 88 2.74 -24.37 3.98
N ASN A 89 3.05 -23.27 3.29
CA ASN A 89 4.44 -22.81 3.09
C ASN A 89 4.75 -21.49 3.79
N GLY A 90 3.74 -20.80 4.33
CA GLY A 90 3.88 -19.42 4.80
C GLY A 90 3.89 -18.39 3.67
N VAL A 91 3.97 -17.11 4.03
CA VAL A 91 3.84 -16.00 3.06
C VAL A 91 5.08 -15.91 2.16
N GLU A 92 6.26 -16.01 2.74
CA GLU A 92 7.55 -15.80 2.08
C GLU A 92 7.78 -16.82 0.96
N ASP A 93 7.57 -18.10 1.25
CA ASP A 93 7.70 -19.15 0.24
C ASP A 93 6.57 -19.09 -0.79
N THR A 94 5.35 -18.74 -0.39
CA THR A 94 4.26 -18.49 -1.34
C THR A 94 4.62 -17.37 -2.31
N LEU A 95 5.13 -16.23 -1.84
CA LEU A 95 5.57 -15.13 -2.70
C LEU A 95 6.72 -15.55 -3.62
N ARG A 96 7.64 -16.39 -3.15
CA ARG A 96 8.73 -16.94 -3.97
C ARG A 96 8.21 -17.85 -5.08
N ILE A 97 7.23 -18.69 -4.79
CA ILE A 97 6.55 -19.55 -5.78
C ILE A 97 5.84 -18.67 -6.81
N LEU A 98 5.01 -17.73 -6.37
CA LEU A 98 4.29 -16.80 -7.25
C LEU A 98 5.24 -16.00 -8.15
N TYR A 99 6.35 -15.51 -7.58
CA TYR A 99 7.39 -14.80 -8.33
C TYR A 99 8.00 -15.68 -9.45
N ARG A 100 8.34 -16.94 -9.14
CA ARG A 100 8.87 -17.90 -10.13
C ARG A 100 7.89 -18.19 -11.25
N HIS A 101 6.59 -18.16 -10.95
CA HIS A 101 5.53 -18.29 -11.94
C HIS A 101 5.20 -16.98 -12.68
N GLY A 102 5.95 -15.90 -12.44
CA GLY A 102 5.82 -14.63 -13.17
C GLY A 102 4.83 -13.65 -12.57
N VAL A 103 4.29 -13.91 -11.38
CA VAL A 103 3.36 -13.03 -10.66
C VAL A 103 4.15 -11.95 -9.92
N TYR A 104 4.62 -10.97 -10.69
CA TYR A 104 5.28 -9.77 -10.19
C TYR A 104 5.19 -8.63 -11.20
N LEU A 105 5.39 -7.40 -10.73
CA LEU A 105 5.51 -6.21 -11.57
C LEU A 105 6.89 -5.59 -11.37
N THR A 106 7.55 -5.29 -12.47
CA THR A 106 8.73 -4.41 -12.48
C THR A 106 8.30 -2.96 -12.31
N VAL A 107 9.25 -2.07 -11.99
CA VAL A 107 8.95 -0.64 -11.77
C VAL A 107 8.30 0.00 -13.00
N ASP A 108 8.74 -0.33 -14.21
CA ASP A 108 8.17 0.25 -15.44
C ASP A 108 6.78 -0.32 -15.76
N GLU A 109 6.54 -1.60 -15.46
CA GLU A 109 5.20 -2.21 -15.55
C GLU A 109 4.25 -1.58 -14.53
N PHE A 110 4.66 -1.47 -13.27
CA PHE A 110 3.88 -0.85 -12.19
C PHE A 110 3.51 0.61 -12.49
N LYS A 111 4.41 1.36 -13.13
CA LYS A 111 4.17 2.75 -13.55
C LYS A 111 3.37 2.87 -14.85
N GLY A 112 2.96 1.75 -15.47
CA GLY A 112 2.22 1.75 -16.74
C GLY A 112 3.05 2.24 -17.94
N ARG A 113 4.38 2.28 -17.82
CA ARG A 113 5.29 2.70 -18.91
C ARG A 113 5.44 1.63 -19.97
N ARG A 114 5.25 0.37 -19.59
CA ARG A 114 5.24 -0.78 -20.48
C ARG A 114 4.17 -1.77 -20.01
N PRO A 115 3.57 -2.55 -20.93
CA PRO A 115 2.72 -3.65 -20.54
C PRO A 115 3.53 -4.75 -19.86
N VAL A 116 2.84 -5.59 -19.09
CA VAL A 116 3.41 -6.83 -18.54
C VAL A 116 3.37 -7.89 -19.61
N VAL A 117 4.52 -8.47 -19.93
CA VAL A 117 4.64 -9.57 -20.89
C VAL A 117 5.13 -10.82 -20.16
N ARG A 118 4.34 -11.89 -20.19
CA ARG A 118 4.67 -13.20 -19.58
C ARG A 118 4.28 -14.29 -20.58
N GLY A 119 5.27 -14.89 -21.22
CA GLY A 119 5.02 -15.83 -22.32
C GLY A 119 4.28 -15.14 -23.47
N SER A 120 3.15 -15.71 -23.91
CA SER A 120 2.28 -15.13 -24.94
C SER A 120 1.28 -14.10 -24.40
N ALA A 121 1.16 -13.95 -23.07
CA ALA A 121 0.25 -12.99 -22.47
C ALA A 121 0.86 -11.58 -22.45
N CYS A 122 0.05 -10.60 -22.84
CA CYS A 122 0.35 -9.17 -22.76
C CYS A 122 -0.77 -8.47 -21.98
N ILE A 123 -0.44 -7.88 -20.84
CA ILE A 123 -1.38 -7.18 -19.96
C ILE A 123 -1.03 -5.70 -19.97
N PRO A 124 -1.90 -4.80 -20.48
CA PRO A 124 -1.74 -3.38 -20.28
C PRO A 124 -1.93 -3.05 -18.79
N VAL A 125 -1.05 -2.23 -18.23
CA VAL A 125 -1.14 -1.81 -16.83
C VAL A 125 -1.58 -0.36 -16.75
N ASP A 126 -2.79 -0.13 -16.25
CA ASP A 126 -3.19 1.18 -15.74
C ASP A 126 -2.79 1.28 -14.25
N PRO A 127 -1.89 2.22 -13.88
CA PRO A 127 -1.54 2.47 -12.48
C PRO A 127 -2.73 2.76 -11.56
N ASN A 128 -3.87 3.23 -12.08
CA ASN A 128 -5.07 3.45 -11.28
C ASN A 128 -5.69 2.13 -10.78
N CYS A 129 -5.52 1.04 -11.52
CA CYS A 129 -5.98 -0.30 -11.13
C CYS A 129 -5.10 -0.95 -10.05
N LEU A 130 -3.99 -0.31 -9.67
CA LEU A 130 -3.09 -0.74 -8.59
C LEU A 130 -3.34 0.00 -7.27
N ARG A 131 -4.32 0.92 -7.22
CA ARG A 131 -4.71 1.60 -5.99
C ARG A 131 -5.43 0.61 -5.06
N ASN A 132 -5.16 0.68 -3.76
CA ASN A 132 -5.86 -0.13 -2.77
C ASN A 132 -7.33 0.33 -2.65
N PRO A 133 -8.32 -0.46 -3.12
CA PRO A 133 -9.71 -0.05 -3.13
C PRO A 133 -10.35 -0.06 -1.73
N VAL A 134 -9.71 -0.70 -0.75
CA VAL A 134 -10.17 -0.81 0.64
C VAL A 134 -9.61 0.33 1.51
N SER A 135 -8.66 1.13 1.00
CA SER A 135 -8.10 2.24 1.75
C SER A 135 -9.09 3.40 1.82
N ALA A 136 -9.43 3.82 3.04
CA ALA A 136 -10.33 4.94 3.30
C ALA A 136 -9.66 6.32 3.23
N ALA A 137 -8.41 6.40 2.78
CA ALA A 137 -7.61 7.60 2.85
C ALA A 137 -8.09 8.69 1.87
N ARG A 138 -8.35 9.90 2.39
CA ARG A 138 -9.02 10.99 1.67
C ARG A 138 -8.12 12.19 1.35
N VAL A 139 -6.82 12.16 1.69
CA VAL A 139 -5.90 13.24 1.30
C VAL A 139 -4.97 12.75 0.18
N PRO A 140 -5.16 13.20 -1.07
CA PRO A 140 -4.26 12.84 -2.15
C PRO A 140 -2.90 13.53 -1.97
N SER A 141 -1.84 12.76 -2.12
CA SER A 141 -0.46 13.21 -2.19
C SER A 141 0.23 12.46 -3.32
N ARG A 142 1.48 12.82 -3.64
CA ARG A 142 2.27 12.16 -4.69
C ARG A 142 3.64 11.84 -4.13
N SER A 143 4.07 10.59 -4.25
CA SER A 143 5.43 10.15 -3.93
C SER A 143 6.22 9.87 -5.21
N GLY A 144 7.47 10.29 -5.26
CA GLY A 144 8.33 10.07 -6.43
C GLY A 144 9.51 11.02 -6.45
N GLY A 145 10.54 10.68 -7.23
CA GLY A 145 11.64 11.61 -7.47
C GLY A 145 11.17 12.87 -8.20
N SER A 146 11.91 13.97 -8.03
CA SER A 146 11.59 15.31 -8.56
C SER A 146 11.33 15.40 -10.06
N ARG A 147 11.69 14.36 -10.83
CA ARG A 147 11.55 14.28 -12.29
C ARG A 147 10.40 13.41 -12.77
N SER A 148 9.51 12.93 -11.90
CA SER A 148 8.38 12.08 -12.27
C SER A 148 7.04 12.72 -11.88
N ALA A 149 5.96 12.35 -12.58
CA ALA A 149 4.60 12.77 -12.23
C ALA A 149 4.16 12.34 -10.81
N GLY A 150 4.95 11.48 -10.15
CA GLY A 150 4.70 10.91 -8.84
C GLY A 150 3.65 9.80 -8.89
N THR A 151 3.85 8.76 -8.10
CA THR A 151 2.81 7.79 -7.78
C THR A 151 1.88 8.43 -6.74
N PRO A 152 0.57 8.54 -7.01
CA PRO A 152 -0.35 9.07 -6.01
C PRO A 152 -0.34 8.19 -4.76
N VAL A 153 -0.20 8.80 -3.59
CA VAL A 153 -0.28 8.16 -2.28
C VAL A 153 -1.38 8.87 -1.51
N LEU A 154 -2.22 8.12 -0.82
CA LEU A 154 -3.29 8.68 0.00
C LEU A 154 -2.85 8.64 1.46
N PHE A 155 -2.89 9.79 2.15
CA PHE A 155 -2.51 9.90 3.55
C PHE A 155 -3.74 9.99 4.45
N ASP A 156 -3.65 9.36 5.62
CA ASP A 156 -4.49 9.62 6.79
C ASP A 156 -3.65 9.44 8.07
N PHE A 157 -4.22 9.71 9.24
CA PHE A 157 -3.49 9.54 10.50
C PHE A 157 -3.16 8.09 10.83
N ALA A 158 -3.88 7.10 10.28
CA ALA A 158 -3.56 5.70 10.48
C ALA A 158 -2.27 5.34 9.72
N PHE A 159 -2.17 5.77 8.46
CA PHE A 159 -0.95 5.67 7.66
C PHE A 159 0.24 6.34 8.35
N ILE A 160 0.07 7.57 8.86
CA ILE A 160 1.16 8.29 9.57
C ILE A 160 1.55 7.54 10.85
N ARG A 161 0.59 6.98 11.59
CA ARG A 161 0.87 6.19 12.79
C ARG A 161 1.65 4.92 12.46
N ASP A 162 1.31 4.24 11.36
CA ASP A 162 2.04 3.06 10.88
C ASP A 162 3.50 3.40 10.57
N CYS A 163 3.75 4.50 9.85
CA CYS A 163 5.10 4.97 9.61
C CYS A 163 5.83 5.36 10.90
N ALA A 164 5.12 5.93 11.89
CA ALA A 164 5.71 6.34 13.17
C ALA A 164 6.17 5.13 14.00
N VAL A 165 5.46 4.00 13.95
CA VAL A 165 5.88 2.73 14.58
C VAL A 165 7.22 2.27 14.01
N ASP A 166 7.33 2.20 12.69
CA ASP A 166 8.56 1.73 12.03
C ASP A 166 9.73 2.70 12.25
N THR A 167 9.46 4.01 12.17
CA THR A 167 10.46 5.07 12.38
C THR A 167 10.98 5.08 13.81
N CYS A 168 10.10 4.88 14.81
CA CYS A 168 10.48 4.82 16.22
C CYS A 168 11.50 3.70 16.48
N LEU A 169 11.29 2.53 15.88
CA LEU A 169 12.21 1.39 16.01
C LEU A 169 13.55 1.67 15.30
N ALA A 170 13.52 2.20 14.08
CA ALA A 170 14.73 2.50 13.31
C ALA A 170 15.63 3.55 14.00
N LEU A 171 15.04 4.58 14.60
CA LEU A 171 15.78 5.59 15.37
C LEU A 171 16.37 5.00 16.67
N HIS A 172 15.66 4.07 17.32
CA HIS A 172 16.16 3.41 18.52
C HIS A 172 17.38 2.52 18.23
N THR A 173 17.35 1.74 17.15
CA THR A 173 18.50 0.90 16.77
C THR A 173 19.70 1.76 16.38
N GLY A 174 19.50 2.84 15.62
CA GLY A 174 20.58 3.76 15.25
C GLY A 174 21.20 4.52 16.43
N ALA A 175 20.49 4.67 17.55
CA ALA A 175 21.00 5.28 18.77
C ALA A 175 21.76 4.31 19.69
N GLN A 176 21.69 3.00 19.44
CA GLN A 176 22.45 1.98 20.19
C GLN A 176 23.77 1.59 19.50
N ASP A 177 23.92 1.91 18.22
CA ASP A 177 25.09 1.58 17.38
C ASP A 177 26.08 2.75 17.22
N GLY A 178 25.95 3.83 18.00
CA GLY A 178 26.83 5.00 18.01
C GLY A 178 27.32 5.35 19.40
#